data_AF-A0A2P5A1B9-F1
#
_entry.id   AF-A0A2P5A1B9-F1
#
_cell.length_a   1.000
_cell.length_b   1.000
_cell.length_c   1.000
_cell.angle_alpha   90.00
_cell.angle_beta   90.00
_cell.angle_gamma   90.00
#
_symmetry.space_group_name_H-M   'P 1'
#
loop_
_entity.id
_entity.type
_entity.pdbx_description
1 polymer ?
#
loop_
_entity_poly.entity_id
_entity_poly.type
_entity_poly.pdbx_seq_one_letter_code
_entity_poly.pdbx_strand_id
1 'polypeptide(L)'
;MHFIEKNMDQETRLQQVPNFRDVGKTVNQHLGERRIREGLFYRSGRLDDATAADKNLIRDELEMKTVIDLRTKAAIEHDYFLTDAALVPSRPQMLIEIHEIGLTDEWAGTANDMISSIESHIKAKYGSLDGYLDSIGFGQEQRALVQKTLLY
;
A
#
# COMPACT_ATOMS: atom_id res chain seq x y z
N MET A 1 24.31 -13.44 22.53
CA MET A 1 23.31 -12.74 21.69
C MET A 1 22.85 -11.52 22.46
N HIS A 2 23.32 -10.34 22.05
CA HIS A 2 22.99 -9.07 22.68
C HIS A 2 21.80 -8.49 21.92
N PHE A 3 20.60 -8.60 22.47
CA PHE A 3 19.44 -7.86 21.96
C PHE A 3 19.65 -6.41 22.39
N ILE A 4 20.00 -5.55 21.44
CA ILE A 4 19.95 -4.11 21.66
C ILE A 4 18.47 -3.75 21.74
N GLU A 5 17.97 -3.50 22.95
CA GLU A 5 16.73 -2.75 23.15
C GLU A 5 16.97 -1.35 22.57
N LYS A 6 16.59 -1.14 21.30
CA LYS A 6 16.40 0.21 20.78
C LYS A 6 15.25 0.81 21.59
N ASN A 7 15.55 1.80 22.43
CA ASN A 7 14.57 2.64 23.09
C ASN A 7 13.68 3.31 22.03
N MET A 8 12.57 2.67 21.69
CA MET A 8 11.57 3.14 20.72
C MET A 8 10.47 3.93 21.45
N ASP A 9 10.90 4.79 22.38
CA ASP A 9 10.03 5.55 23.30
C ASP A 9 9.65 6.93 22.75
N GLN A 10 10.16 7.30 21.55
CA GLN A 10 9.48 8.31 20.74
C GLN A 10 8.32 7.62 20.03
N GLU A 11 7.10 8.10 20.30
CA GLU A 11 5.89 7.72 19.58
C GLU A 11 6.16 7.88 18.07
N THR A 12 6.46 6.78 17.39
CA THR A 12 6.82 6.81 15.97
C THR A 12 5.61 7.32 15.19
N ARG A 13 5.65 8.61 14.84
CA ARG A 13 4.59 9.31 14.15
C ARG A 13 5.09 9.77 12.80
N LEU A 14 4.26 9.57 11.78
CA LEU A 14 4.43 10.20 10.49
C LEU A 14 3.89 11.63 10.57
N GLN A 15 4.58 12.57 9.92
CA GLN A 15 4.29 14.00 9.95
C GLN A 15 2.98 14.33 9.24
N GLN A 16 2.81 13.81 8.02
CA GLN A 16 1.67 14.15 7.16
C GLN A 16 0.71 12.99 6.93
N VAL A 17 0.99 11.82 7.49
CA VAL A 17 0.10 10.67 7.41
C VAL A 17 -0.71 10.55 8.71
N PRO A 18 -2.02 10.82 8.68
CA PRO A 18 -2.84 10.77 9.87
C PRO A 18 -3.02 9.34 10.36
N ASN A 19 -3.37 9.20 11.64
CA ASN A 19 -3.81 7.94 12.24
C ASN A 19 -2.77 6.79 12.17
N PHE A 20 -1.49 7.12 11.97
CA PHE A 20 -0.38 6.16 11.98
C PHE A 20 -0.13 5.62 13.39
N ARG A 21 -0.13 4.29 13.56
CA ARG A 21 0.17 3.63 14.83
C ARG A 21 0.57 2.17 14.68
N ASP A 22 1.37 1.71 15.63
CA ASP A 22 1.61 0.29 15.88
C ASP A 22 0.35 -0.36 16.48
N VAL A 23 -0.20 -1.34 15.76
CA VAL A 23 -1.41 -2.07 16.18
C VAL A 23 -1.12 -2.96 17.37
N GLY A 24 0.04 -3.62 17.41
CA GLY A 24 0.46 -4.46 18.53
C GLY A 24 0.54 -3.66 19.82
N LYS A 25 1.21 -2.49 19.77
CA LYS A 25 1.31 -1.58 20.93
C LYS A 25 -0.07 -1.14 21.41
N THR A 26 -0.93 -0.72 20.48
CA THR A 26 -2.30 -0.27 20.81
C THR A 26 -3.13 -1.38 21.47
N VAL A 27 -3.10 -2.59 20.92
CA VAL A 27 -3.90 -3.72 21.42
C VAL A 27 -3.37 -4.21 22.77
N ASN A 28 -2.05 -4.37 22.91
CA ASN A 28 -1.44 -4.83 24.16
C ASN A 28 -1.71 -3.84 25.31
N GLN A 29 -1.61 -2.53 25.03
CA GLN A 29 -1.94 -1.49 26.00
C GLN A 29 -3.41 -1.52 26.40
N HIS A 30 -4.32 -1.72 25.44
CA HIS A 30 -5.75 -1.79 25.71
C HIS A 30 -6.16 -3.03 26.53
N LEU A 31 -5.54 -4.18 26.25
CA LEU A 31 -5.84 -5.44 26.92
C LEU A 31 -5.10 -5.62 28.25
N GLY A 32 -4.00 -4.89 28.48
CA GLY A 32 -3.14 -5.08 29.64
C GLY A 32 -2.31 -6.38 29.59
N GLU A 33 -2.32 -7.09 28.46
CA GLU A 33 -1.57 -8.31 28.22
C GLU A 33 -0.97 -8.33 26.80
N ARG A 34 0.17 -9.01 26.64
CA ARG A 34 0.84 -9.14 25.35
C ARG A 34 0.14 -10.20 24.49
N ARG A 35 -0.58 -9.75 23.45
CA ARG A 35 -1.33 -10.61 22.52
C ARG A 35 -0.87 -10.50 21.07
N ILE A 36 -0.40 -9.32 20.67
CA ILE A 36 0.09 -9.05 19.31
C ILE A 36 1.51 -8.53 19.40
N ARG A 37 2.41 -9.08 18.56
CA ARG A 37 3.81 -8.63 18.51
C ARG A 37 3.88 -7.17 18.05
N GLU A 38 4.54 -6.35 18.86
CA GLU A 38 4.82 -4.95 18.54
C GLU A 38 5.90 -4.87 17.45
N GLY A 39 5.89 -3.79 16.66
CA GLY A 39 6.85 -3.55 15.59
C GLY A 39 6.58 -4.27 14.28
N LEU A 40 5.51 -5.07 14.17
CA LEU A 40 5.23 -5.88 12.98
C LEU A 40 4.08 -5.37 12.12
N PHE A 41 3.05 -4.79 12.75
CA PHE A 41 1.84 -4.39 12.04
C PHE A 41 1.42 -2.98 12.42
N TYR A 42 1.41 -2.13 11.40
CA TYR A 42 1.05 -0.73 11.51
C TYR A 42 -0.21 -0.46 10.71
N ARG A 43 -0.95 0.56 11.12
CA ARG A 43 -2.05 1.10 10.33
C ARG A 43 -1.95 2.61 10.24
N SER A 44 -2.47 3.18 9.16
CA SER A 44 -2.49 4.62 8.92
C SER A 44 -3.73 5.04 8.13
N GLY A 45 -3.89 6.35 7.93
CA GLY A 45 -4.62 6.89 6.79
C GLY A 45 -3.82 6.72 5.50
N ARG A 46 -4.21 7.48 4.48
CA ARG A 46 -3.58 7.45 3.14
C ARG A 46 -2.13 7.91 3.23
N LEU A 47 -1.27 7.32 2.39
CA LEU A 47 0.17 7.62 2.36
C LEU A 47 0.54 8.68 1.31
N ASP A 48 -0.44 9.23 0.59
CA ASP A 48 -0.18 10.11 -0.57
C ASP A 48 0.58 11.38 -0.16
N ASP A 49 0.26 11.91 1.03
CA ASP A 49 0.88 13.11 1.59
C ASP A 49 2.17 12.83 2.38
N ALA A 50 2.65 11.58 2.41
CA ALA A 50 3.85 11.21 3.15
C ALA A 50 5.06 12.05 2.68
N THR A 51 5.68 12.76 3.63
CA THR A 51 6.86 13.59 3.36
C THR A 51 8.07 12.72 3.00
N ALA A 52 9.16 13.34 2.54
CA ALA A 52 10.43 12.63 2.36
C ALA A 52 10.93 12.01 3.68
N ALA A 53 10.70 12.70 4.81
CA ALA A 53 11.04 12.18 6.14
C ALA A 53 10.15 10.97 6.51
N ASP A 54 8.85 11.04 6.23
CA ASP A 54 7.91 9.93 6.46
C ASP A 54 8.33 8.67 5.67
N LYS A 55 8.72 8.86 4.40
CA LYS A 55 9.20 7.78 3.54
C LYS A 55 10.50 7.16 4.05
N ASN A 56 11.43 7.97 4.54
CA ASN A 56 12.67 7.49 5.14
C ASN A 56 12.40 6.72 6.43
N LEU A 57 11.50 7.21 7.29
CA LEU A 57 11.09 6.52 8.51
C LEU A 57 10.48 5.14 8.19
N ILE A 58 9.56 5.07 7.22
CA ILE A 58 8.93 3.81 6.79
C ILE A 58 9.96 2.82 6.22
N ARG A 59 10.88 3.30 5.38
CA ARG A 59 11.84 2.46 4.66
C ARG A 59 13.04 2.03 5.51
N ASP A 60 13.66 2.97 6.22
CA ASP A 60 14.99 2.78 6.80
C ASP A 60 14.92 2.49 8.31
N GLU A 61 13.94 3.06 9.02
CA GLU A 61 13.83 2.87 10.47
C GLU A 61 12.85 1.76 10.83
N LEU A 62 11.67 1.75 10.20
CA LEU A 62 10.66 0.71 10.40
C LEU A 62 10.88 -0.52 9.51
N GLU A 63 11.72 -0.39 8.48
CA GLU A 63 12.03 -1.44 7.51
C GLU A 63 10.77 -2.12 6.92
N MET A 64 9.70 -1.33 6.70
CA MET A 64 8.44 -1.87 6.20
C MET A 64 8.62 -2.34 4.75
N LYS A 65 8.42 -3.63 4.53
CA LYS A 65 8.60 -4.27 3.22
C LYS A 65 7.31 -4.34 2.40
N THR A 66 6.17 -4.10 3.04
CA THR A 66 4.85 -4.33 2.43
C THR A 66 3.85 -3.31 2.92
N VAL A 67 3.09 -2.74 2.00
CA VAL A 67 1.94 -1.88 2.25
C VAL A 67 0.72 -2.56 1.65
N ILE A 68 -0.33 -2.71 2.45
CA ILE A 68 -1.61 -3.24 2.00
C ILE A 68 -2.59 -2.08 1.88
N ASP A 69 -2.95 -1.72 0.66
CA ASP A 69 -3.93 -0.69 0.37
C ASP A 69 -5.34 -1.30 0.33
N LEU A 70 -6.20 -0.85 1.23
CA LEU A 70 -7.57 -1.33 1.40
C LEU A 70 -8.62 -0.35 0.86
N ARG A 71 -8.20 0.65 0.07
CA ARG A 71 -9.14 1.60 -0.56
C ARG A 71 -10.13 0.86 -1.46
N THR A 72 -11.35 1.39 -1.51
CA THR A 72 -12.35 0.91 -2.46
C THR A 72 -11.90 1.22 -3.89
N LYS A 73 -12.40 0.45 -4.85
CA LYS A 73 -12.20 0.71 -6.28
C LYS A 73 -12.46 2.17 -6.66
N ALA A 74 -13.59 2.73 -6.23
CA ALA A 74 -13.95 4.11 -6.53
C ALA A 74 -12.94 5.13 -5.96
N ALA A 75 -12.37 4.85 -4.78
CA ALA A 75 -11.31 5.70 -4.23
C ALA A 75 -10.02 5.57 -5.04
N ILE A 76 -9.62 4.35 -5.42
CA ILE A 76 -8.44 4.11 -6.26
C ILE A 76 -8.60 4.80 -7.62
N GLU A 77 -9.73 4.61 -8.30
CA GLU A 77 -10.03 5.24 -9.60
C GLU A 77 -9.95 6.77 -9.50
N HIS A 78 -10.59 7.36 -8.49
CA HIS A 78 -10.53 8.81 -8.26
C HIS A 78 -9.09 9.32 -8.18
N ASP A 79 -8.23 8.59 -7.46
CA ASP A 79 -6.84 9.00 -7.27
C ASP A 79 -5.99 8.88 -8.53
N TYR A 80 -6.22 7.84 -9.34
CA TYR A 80 -5.58 7.75 -10.66
C TYR A 80 -6.01 8.91 -11.56
N PHE A 81 -7.28 9.32 -11.55
CA PHE A 81 -7.72 10.49 -12.32
C PHE A 81 -7.10 11.82 -11.85
N LEU A 82 -6.71 11.94 -10.58
CA LEU A 82 -5.96 13.12 -10.11
C LEU A 82 -4.59 13.22 -10.78
N THR A 83 -3.98 12.09 -11.18
CA THR A 83 -2.69 12.11 -11.89
C THR A 83 -2.82 12.72 -13.29
N ASP A 84 -3.89 12.42 -14.02
CA ASP A 84 -4.17 13.03 -15.33
C ASP A 84 -4.30 14.56 -15.21
N ALA A 85 -4.94 15.06 -14.16
CA ALA A 85 -5.05 16.49 -13.90
C ALA A 85 -3.68 17.12 -13.57
N ALA A 86 -2.86 16.44 -12.78
CA ALA A 86 -1.51 16.90 -12.44
C ALA A 86 -0.56 16.92 -13.65
N LEU A 87 -0.80 16.07 -14.65
CA LEU A 87 0.01 15.94 -15.86
C LEU A 87 -0.38 16.92 -16.98
N VAL A 88 -1.48 17.68 -16.84
CA VAL A 88 -1.93 18.66 -17.86
C VAL A 88 -0.81 19.58 -18.35
N PRO A 89 0.06 20.16 -17.48
CA PRO A 89 1.16 21.01 -17.95
C PRO A 89 2.20 20.29 -18.82
N SER A 90 2.41 18.99 -18.57
CA SER A 90 3.40 18.15 -19.27
C SER A 90 2.82 17.44 -20.50
N ARG A 91 1.49 17.43 -20.66
CA ARG A 91 0.76 16.69 -21.70
C ARG A 91 1.21 17.02 -23.13
N PRO A 92 1.50 18.27 -23.53
CA PRO A 92 1.97 18.56 -24.89
C PRO A 92 3.29 17.86 -25.21
N GLN A 93 4.23 17.82 -24.26
CA GLN A 93 5.53 17.18 -24.44
C GLN A 93 5.38 15.65 -24.47
N MET A 94 4.55 15.07 -23.59
CA MET A 94 4.27 13.64 -23.59
C MET A 94 3.67 13.15 -24.91
N LEU A 95 2.80 13.95 -25.55
CA LEU A 95 2.22 13.58 -26.84
C LEU A 95 3.28 13.49 -27.94
N ILE A 96 4.26 14.40 -27.97
CA ILE A 96 5.38 14.32 -28.92
C ILE A 96 6.13 13.00 -28.73
N GLU A 97 6.51 12.67 -27.49
CA GLU A 97 7.27 11.46 -27.17
C GLU A 97 6.52 10.16 -27.50
N ILE A 98 5.22 10.12 -27.20
CA ILE A 98 4.35 8.97 -27.48
C ILE A 98 4.19 8.77 -29.00
N HIS A 99 4.08 9.86 -29.77
CA HIS A 99 3.98 9.79 -31.25
C HIS A 99 5.30 9.34 -31.89
N GLU A 100 6.44 9.77 -31.35
CA GLU A 100 7.77 9.36 -31.83
C GLU A 100 8.00 7.84 -31.75
N ILE A 101 7.38 7.17 -30.78
CA ILE A 101 7.41 5.70 -30.65
C ILE A 101 6.22 5.00 -31.32
N GLY A 102 5.39 5.73 -32.07
CA GLY A 102 4.29 5.20 -32.86
C GLY A 102 3.00 4.90 -32.08
N LEU A 103 2.85 5.48 -30.89
CA LEU A 103 1.63 5.35 -30.08
C LEU A 103 0.67 6.53 -30.33
N THR A 104 -0.61 6.31 -30.07
CA THR A 104 -1.68 7.32 -30.25
C THR A 104 -1.92 8.13 -28.98
N ASP A 105 -2.67 9.25 -29.10
CA ASP A 105 -3.08 10.11 -27.96
C ASP A 105 -3.80 9.34 -26.83
N GLU A 106 -4.41 8.20 -27.13
CA GLU A 106 -5.08 7.33 -26.15
C GLU A 106 -4.11 6.84 -25.05
N TRP A 107 -2.81 6.78 -25.34
CA TRP A 107 -1.77 6.38 -24.39
C TRP A 107 -1.33 7.52 -23.46
N ALA A 108 -1.82 8.74 -23.66
CA ALA A 108 -1.41 9.91 -22.88
C ALA A 108 -2.16 10.09 -21.55
N GLY A 109 -2.99 9.12 -21.15
CA GLY A 109 -3.75 9.19 -19.89
C GLY A 109 -4.10 7.81 -19.35
N THR A 110 -4.70 7.81 -18.16
CA THR A 110 -5.17 6.56 -17.55
C THR A 110 -6.45 6.09 -18.25
N ALA A 111 -6.48 4.82 -18.68
CA ALA A 111 -7.70 4.24 -19.26
C ALA A 111 -8.85 4.26 -18.24
N ASN A 112 -10.00 4.82 -18.64
CA ASN A 112 -11.16 5.01 -17.76
C ASN A 112 -11.66 3.72 -17.12
N ASP A 113 -11.47 2.59 -17.81
CA ASP A 113 -11.93 1.28 -17.39
C ASP A 113 -10.82 0.45 -16.73
N MET A 114 -9.57 0.95 -16.60
CA MET A 114 -8.40 0.19 -16.14
C MET A 114 -8.70 -0.69 -14.92
N ILE A 115 -9.23 -0.10 -13.84
CA ILE A 115 -9.49 -0.82 -12.59
C ILE A 115 -10.62 -1.83 -12.78
N SER A 116 -11.70 -1.44 -13.49
CA SER A 116 -12.80 -2.35 -13.83
C SER A 116 -12.38 -3.53 -14.71
N SER A 117 -11.40 -3.32 -15.59
CA SER A 117 -10.87 -4.30 -16.51
C SER A 117 -9.92 -5.27 -15.80
N ILE A 118 -9.09 -4.80 -14.87
CA ILE A 118 -8.30 -5.65 -13.97
C ILE A 118 -9.22 -6.54 -13.11
N GLU A 119 -10.24 -5.96 -12.50
CA GLU A 119 -11.20 -6.71 -11.68
C GLU A 119 -11.92 -7.78 -12.50
N SER A 120 -12.41 -7.41 -13.68
CA SER A 120 -13.07 -8.33 -14.60
C SER A 120 -12.13 -9.45 -15.03
N HIS A 121 -10.86 -9.12 -15.31
CA HIS A 121 -9.83 -10.12 -15.63
C HIS A 121 -9.59 -11.08 -14.45
N ILE A 122 -9.46 -10.56 -13.24
CA ILE A 122 -9.24 -11.38 -12.04
C ILE A 122 -10.41 -12.36 -11.86
N LYS A 123 -11.64 -11.87 -11.95
CA LYS A 123 -12.85 -12.67 -11.80
C LYS A 123 -13.00 -13.70 -12.93
N ALA A 124 -12.77 -13.31 -14.18
CA ALA A 124 -12.92 -14.19 -15.33
C ALA A 124 -11.86 -15.30 -15.36
N LYS A 125 -10.61 -14.98 -15.00
CA LYS A 125 -9.48 -15.91 -15.10
C LYS A 125 -9.28 -16.74 -13.83
N TYR A 126 -9.51 -16.16 -12.66
CA TYR A 126 -9.21 -16.80 -11.37
C TYR A 126 -10.45 -16.98 -10.48
N GLY A 127 -11.63 -16.54 -10.91
CA GLY A 127 -12.90 -16.67 -10.17
C GLY A 127 -13.07 -15.64 -9.04
N SER A 128 -11.99 -15.32 -8.33
CA SER A 128 -11.97 -14.36 -7.23
C SER A 128 -10.57 -13.80 -6.98
N LEU A 129 -10.48 -12.80 -6.08
CA LEU A 129 -9.19 -12.34 -5.56
C LEU A 129 -8.43 -13.48 -4.88
N ASP A 130 -9.12 -14.31 -4.07
CA ASP A 130 -8.50 -15.46 -3.42
C ASP A 130 -7.97 -16.47 -4.45
N GLY A 131 -8.71 -16.72 -5.53
CA GLY A 131 -8.23 -17.59 -6.61
C GLY A 131 -6.99 -17.03 -7.31
N TYR A 132 -6.90 -15.71 -7.47
CA TYR A 132 -5.67 -15.07 -7.98
C TYR A 132 -4.51 -15.24 -6.99
N LEU A 133 -4.72 -14.97 -5.70
CA LEU A 133 -3.70 -15.12 -4.66
C LEU A 133 -3.20 -16.57 -4.58
N ASP A 134 -4.11 -17.55 -4.64
CA ASP A 134 -3.77 -18.96 -4.69
C ASP A 134 -2.90 -19.27 -5.93
N SER A 135 -3.21 -18.69 -7.10
CA SER A 135 -2.47 -18.92 -8.34
C SER A 135 -1.02 -18.41 -8.34
N ILE A 136 -0.70 -17.42 -7.50
CA ILE A 136 0.66 -16.87 -7.35
C ILE A 136 1.41 -17.46 -6.14
N GLY A 137 0.86 -18.52 -5.53
CA GLY A 137 1.48 -19.18 -4.37
C GLY A 137 1.25 -18.46 -3.04
N PHE A 138 0.32 -17.51 -2.99
CA PHE A 138 -0.11 -16.83 -1.76
C PHE A 138 -1.44 -17.41 -1.25
N GLY A 139 -1.44 -18.73 -1.05
CA GLY A 139 -2.63 -19.50 -0.68
C GLY A 139 -3.05 -19.38 0.78
N GLN A 140 -4.01 -20.21 1.18
CA GLN A 140 -4.54 -20.24 2.55
C GLN A 140 -3.43 -20.39 3.61
N GLU A 141 -2.42 -21.22 3.35
CA GLU A 141 -1.31 -21.43 4.29
C GLU A 141 -0.47 -20.17 4.50
N GLN A 142 -0.16 -19.43 3.42
CA GLN A 142 0.56 -18.16 3.52
C GLN A 142 -0.29 -17.11 4.25
N ARG A 143 -1.60 -17.04 3.96
CA ARG A 143 -2.54 -16.15 4.65
C ARG A 143 -2.63 -16.48 6.15
N ALA A 144 -2.66 -17.76 6.50
CA ALA A 144 -2.64 -18.23 7.89
C ALA A 144 -1.29 -17.97 8.57
N LEU A 145 -0.18 -18.09 7.83
CA LEU A 145 1.15 -17.78 8.34
C LEU A 145 1.28 -16.29 8.70
N VAL A 146 0.71 -15.40 7.90
CA VAL A 146 0.61 -13.97 8.24
C VAL A 146 -0.11 -13.80 9.57
N GLN A 147 -1.29 -14.40 9.74
CA GLN A 147 -2.04 -14.33 11.00
C GLN A 147 -1.21 -14.84 12.18
N LYS A 148 -0.59 -16.02 12.04
CA LYS A 148 0.24 -16.62 13.09
C LYS A 148 1.47 -15.76 13.44
N THR A 149 2.08 -15.12 12.45
CA THR A 149 3.26 -14.28 12.65
C THR A 149 2.95 -13.03 13.45
N LEU A 150 1.72 -12.51 13.33
CA LEU A 150 1.29 -11.31 14.06
C LEU A 150 0.95 -11.60 15.52
N LEU A 151 0.57 -12.83 15.86
CA LEU A 151 0.20 -13.24 17.21
C LEU A 151 1.43 -13.66 18.03
N TYR A 152 1.36 -13.55 19.37
CA TYR A 152 2.37 -14.12 20.26
C TYR A 152 2.29 -15.64 20.33
#